data_AF-R6U4S3-F1
#
_entry.id   AF-R6U4S3-F1
#
_cell.length_a   1.000
_cell.length_b   1.000
_cell.length_c   1.000
_cell.angle_alpha   90.00
_cell.angle_beta   90.00
_cell.angle_gamma   90.00
#
_symmetry.space_group_name_H-M   'P 1'
#
loop_
_entity.id
_entity.type
_entity.pdbx_description
1 polymer ?
#
loop_
_entity_poly.entity_id
_entity_poly.type
_entity_poly.pdbx_seq_one_letter_code
_entity_poly.pdbx_strand_id
1 'polypeptide(L)'
;MSKEVVLCVSNAYQKKYYLNENFNGLPQTIRDELKIMCVLYTEDVGGILELVFDEDGNLDFRTSCKENDFFYDEIGSVLKIKQYRNERRELLESIETYYRIVFLGEGLEEE
;
A
#
# COMPACT_ATOMS: atom_id res chain seq x y z
N MET A 1 -13.57 12.47 11.75
CA MET A 1 -13.01 11.20 11.27
C MET A 1 -12.47 11.50 9.90
N SER A 2 -11.15 11.55 9.77
CA SER A 2 -10.44 11.66 8.51
C SER A 2 -10.85 10.49 7.61
N LYS A 3 -11.19 10.75 6.35
CA LYS A 3 -11.62 9.71 5.40
C LYS A 3 -10.39 9.06 4.79
N GLU A 4 -10.05 7.87 5.27
CA GLU A 4 -8.94 7.09 4.73
C GLU A 4 -9.48 5.95 3.86
N VAL A 5 -8.76 5.63 2.79
CA VAL A 5 -9.15 4.56 1.86
C VAL A 5 -8.03 3.54 1.76
N VAL A 6 -8.30 2.30 2.18
CA VAL A 6 -7.35 1.20 2.06
C VAL A 6 -7.21 0.81 0.58
N LEU A 7 -5.99 0.83 0.05
CA LEU A 7 -5.67 0.32 -1.29
C LEU A 7 -5.54 -1.20 -1.25
N CYS A 8 -4.62 -1.72 -0.46
CA CYS A 8 -4.38 -3.15 -0.35
C CYS A 8 -3.77 -3.51 1.01
N VAL A 9 -3.86 -4.80 1.35
CA VAL A 9 -3.32 -5.38 2.58
C VAL A 9 -2.62 -6.69 2.28
N SER A 10 -1.42 -6.86 2.82
CA SER A 10 -0.75 -8.16 2.91
C SER A 10 -0.63 -8.59 4.37
N ASN A 11 -0.91 -9.87 4.63
CA ASN A 11 -0.93 -10.42 5.98
C ASN A 11 -0.07 -11.70 6.05
N ALA A 12 1.07 -11.63 6.74
CA ALA A 12 2.00 -12.75 6.89
C ALA A 12 1.36 -13.93 7.65
N TYR A 13 0.53 -13.64 8.65
CA TYR A 13 -0.07 -14.67 9.52
C TYR A 13 -1.10 -15.52 8.80
N GLN A 14 -1.89 -14.90 7.92
CA GLN A 14 -2.94 -15.57 7.15
C GLN A 14 -2.46 -16.00 5.76
N LYS A 15 -1.29 -15.53 5.32
CA LYS A 15 -0.76 -15.72 3.96
C LYS A 15 -1.76 -15.27 2.89
N LYS A 16 -2.33 -14.09 3.11
CA LYS A 16 -3.34 -13.50 2.25
C LYS A 16 -2.93 -12.10 1.81
N TYR A 17 -3.22 -11.82 0.55
CA TYR A 17 -3.18 -10.49 -0.02
C TYR A 17 -4.59 -10.11 -0.48
N TYR A 18 -5.00 -8.89 -0.17
CA TYR A 18 -6.27 -8.31 -0.57
C TYR A 18 -6.02 -6.97 -1.26
N LEU A 19 -6.65 -6.76 -2.41
CA LEU A 19 -6.74 -5.47 -3.09
C LEU A 19 -8.19 -5.00 -2.99
N ASN A 20 -8.39 -3.74 -2.59
CA ASN A 20 -9.72 -3.17 -2.48
C ASN A 20 -10.39 -3.08 -3.87
N GLU A 21 -11.65 -3.53 -3.95
CA GLU A 21 -12.43 -3.63 -5.19
C GLU A 21 -12.59 -2.29 -5.92
N ASN A 22 -12.54 -1.17 -5.19
CA ASN A 22 -12.53 0.18 -5.76
C ASN A 22 -11.37 0.39 -6.76
N PHE A 23 -10.26 -0.35 -6.58
CA PHE A 23 -9.06 -0.24 -7.40
C PHE A 23 -8.95 -1.32 -8.48
N ASN A 24 -10.06 -2.01 -8.80
CA ASN A 24 -10.11 -2.97 -9.90
C ASN A 24 -9.83 -2.34 -11.28
N GLY A 25 -9.97 -1.01 -11.40
CA GLY A 25 -9.60 -0.25 -12.60
C GLY A 25 -8.09 -0.11 -12.83
N LEU A 26 -7.25 -0.45 -11.85
CA LEU A 26 -5.79 -0.41 -12.03
C LEU A 26 -5.34 -1.44 -13.08
N PRO A 27 -4.35 -1.11 -13.94
CA PRO A 27 -3.76 -2.08 -14.87
C PRO A 27 -3.29 -3.34 -14.16
N GLN A 28 -3.42 -4.50 -14.81
CA GLN A 28 -3.03 -5.79 -14.24
C GLN A 28 -1.58 -5.80 -13.76
N THR A 29 -0.66 -5.24 -14.55
CA THR A 29 0.76 -5.14 -14.20
C THR A 29 0.98 -4.38 -12.88
N ILE A 30 0.29 -3.26 -12.67
CA ILE A 30 0.39 -2.46 -11.42
C ILE A 30 -0.15 -3.26 -10.23
N ARG A 31 -1.29 -3.96 -10.42
CA ARG A 31 -1.88 -4.82 -9.38
C ARG A 31 -0.95 -5.97 -9.00
N ASP A 32 -0.28 -6.58 -9.97
CA ASP A 32 0.68 -7.65 -9.76
C ASP A 32 1.95 -7.14 -9.06
N GLU A 33 2.49 -5.99 -9.47
CA GLU A 33 3.64 -5.37 -8.81
C GLU A 33 3.34 -4.99 -7.35
N LEU A 34 2.18 -4.39 -7.08
CA LEU A 34 1.71 -4.12 -5.72
C LEU A 34 1.63 -5.39 -4.89
N LYS A 35 1.03 -6.44 -5.43
CA LYS A 35 0.90 -7.73 -4.75
C LYS A 35 2.27 -8.33 -4.45
N ILE A 36 3.16 -8.37 -5.43
CA ILE A 36 4.52 -8.90 -5.26
C ILE A 36 5.25 -8.11 -4.17
N MET A 37 5.24 -6.79 -4.25
CA MET A 37 5.89 -5.91 -3.26
C MET A 37 5.36 -6.15 -1.85
N CYS A 38 4.04 -6.15 -1.66
CA CYS A 38 3.44 -6.28 -0.34
C CYS A 38 3.61 -7.70 0.23
N VAL A 39 3.53 -8.74 -0.60
CA VAL A 39 3.77 -10.12 -0.16
C VAL A 39 5.22 -10.31 0.24
N LEU A 40 6.18 -9.88 -0.60
CA LEU A 40 7.62 -9.96 -0.28
C LEU A 40 7.96 -9.20 0.99
N TYR A 41 7.34 -8.04 1.21
CA TYR A 41 7.48 -7.33 2.48
C TYR A 41 7.11 -8.20 3.67
N THR A 42 5.89 -8.76 3.66
CA THR A 42 5.37 -9.54 4.80
C THR A 42 6.07 -10.90 4.96
N GLU A 43 6.63 -11.46 3.90
CA GLU A 43 7.45 -12.68 4.00
C GLU A 43 8.82 -12.39 4.63
N ASP A 44 9.41 -11.22 4.34
CA ASP A 44 10.74 -10.87 4.87
C ASP A 44 10.67 -10.24 6.27
N VAL A 45 9.60 -9.51 6.58
CA VAL A 45 9.46 -8.70 7.81
C VAL A 45 8.48 -9.32 8.81
N GLY A 46 7.53 -10.14 8.36
CA GLY A 46 6.38 -10.57 9.15
C GLY A 46 5.29 -9.49 9.24
N GLY A 47 4.36 -9.66 10.18
CA GLY A 47 3.30 -8.68 10.44
C GLY A 47 2.24 -8.56 9.34
N ILE A 48 1.57 -7.40 9.34
CA ILE A 48 0.58 -6.98 8.37
C ILE A 48 1.06 -5.65 7.80
N LEU A 49 1.04 -5.54 6.47
CA LEU A 49 1.28 -4.29 5.75
C LEU A 49 0.00 -3.84 5.08
N GLU A 50 -0.40 -2.61 5.35
CA GLU A 50 -1.53 -1.93 4.73
C GLU A 50 -1.02 -0.71 3.95
N LEU A 51 -1.47 -0.56 2.71
CA LEU A 51 -1.27 0.64 1.92
C LEU A 51 -2.57 1.43 1.94
N VAL A 52 -2.52 2.68 2.42
CA VAL A 52 -3.71 3.49 2.72
C VAL A 52 -3.53 4.88 2.14
N PHE A 53 -4.57 5.40 1.49
CA PHE A 53 -4.64 6.80 1.09
C PHE A 53 -5.22 7.65 2.21
N ASP A 54 -4.60 8.80 2.44
CA ASP A 54 -5.18 9.88 3.25
C ASP A 54 -6.18 10.73 2.44
N GLU A 55 -6.66 11.80 3.07
CA GLU A 55 -7.66 12.71 2.50
C GLU A 55 -7.12 13.53 1.31
N ASP A 56 -5.81 13.76 1.30
CA ASP A 56 -5.09 14.53 0.28
C ASP A 56 -4.56 13.62 -0.85
N GLY A 57 -4.78 12.31 -0.75
CA GLY A 57 -4.37 11.31 -1.74
C GLY A 57 -2.91 10.90 -1.65
N ASN A 58 -2.25 11.13 -0.52
CA ASN A 58 -0.92 10.58 -0.25
C ASN A 58 -1.01 9.12 0.16
N LEU A 59 -0.05 8.31 -0.29
CA LEU A 59 0.02 6.89 0.01
C LEU A 59 0.91 6.60 1.21
N ASP A 60 0.28 6.06 2.25
CA ASP A 60 0.91 5.66 3.49
C ASP A 60 1.08 4.15 3.60
N PHE A 61 2.24 3.76 4.16
CA PHE A 61 2.55 2.39 4.53
C PHE A 61 2.29 2.25 6.03
N ARG A 62 1.30 1.43 6.41
CA ARG A 62 0.97 1.14 7.80
C ARG A 62 1.30 -0.29 8.12
N THR A 63 1.97 -0.49 9.24
CA THR A 63 2.41 -1.81 9.68
C THR A 63 1.83 -2.13 11.04
N SER A 64 1.32 -3.33 11.20
CA SER A 64 0.89 -3.84 12.50
C SER A 64 1.38 -5.26 12.71
N CYS A 65 1.54 -5.65 13.97
CA CYS A 65 1.93 -7.00 14.35
C CYS A 65 1.11 -7.46 15.55
N LYS A 66 1.12 -8.77 15.82
CA LYS A 66 0.51 -9.32 17.03
C LYS A 66 1.31 -8.93 18.26
N GLU A 67 0.64 -8.83 19.41
CA GLU A 67 1.34 -8.67 20.69
C GLU A 67 2.32 -9.83 20.91
N ASN A 68 3.55 -9.50 21.32
CA ASN A 68 4.65 -10.45 21.53
C ASN A 68 5.03 -11.26 20.27
N ASP A 69 4.94 -10.66 19.08
CA ASP A 69 5.43 -11.29 17.85
C ASP A 69 6.96 -11.24 17.75
N PHE A 70 7.61 -12.32 18.17
CA PHE A 70 9.06 -12.49 18.06
C PHE A 70 9.57 -12.66 16.62
N PHE A 71 8.69 -12.92 15.66
CA PHE A 71 9.04 -13.07 14.25
C PHE A 71 8.89 -11.77 13.45
N TYR A 72 8.31 -10.72 14.04
CA TYR A 72 8.22 -9.42 13.41
C TYR A 72 9.54 -8.65 13.52
N ASP A 73 10.12 -8.27 12.39
CA ASP A 73 11.32 -7.44 12.33
C ASP A 73 10.97 -5.95 12.27
N GLU A 74 10.84 -5.31 13.43
CA GLU A 74 10.49 -3.88 13.54
C GLU A 74 11.54 -2.96 12.86
N ILE A 75 12.83 -3.30 12.92
CA ILE A 75 13.89 -2.49 12.30
C ILE A 75 13.88 -2.70 10.79
N GLY A 76 13.81 -3.96 10.35
CA GLY A 76 13.70 -4.34 8.94
C GLY A 76 12.48 -3.74 8.27
N SER A 77 11.35 -3.68 8.97
CA SER A 77 10.12 -2.99 8.55
C SER A 77 10.40 -1.55 8.09
N VAL A 78 11.03 -0.74 8.97
CA VAL A 78 11.31 0.67 8.69
C VAL A 78 12.30 0.82 7.54
N LEU A 79 13.35 -0.01 7.50
CA LEU A 79 14.36 0.04 6.44
C LEU A 79 13.76 -0.34 5.08
N LYS A 80 12.89 -1.36 5.05
CA LYS A 80 12.28 -1.86 3.82
C LYS A 80 11.25 -0.91 3.25
N ILE A 81 10.46 -0.23 4.10
CA ILE A 81 9.58 0.87 3.65
C ILE A 81 10.40 1.99 3.03
N LYS A 82 11.51 2.41 3.65
CA LYS A 82 12.41 3.43 3.06
C LYS A 82 12.98 2.97 1.71
N GLN A 83 13.38 1.70 1.61
CA GLN A 83 13.86 1.11 0.36
C GLN A 83 12.78 1.18 -0.72
N TYR A 84 11.56 0.76 -0.43
CA TYR A 84 10.45 0.78 -1.41
C TYR A 84 10.07 2.20 -1.83
N ARG A 85 10.02 3.16 -0.90
CA ARG A 85 9.79 4.57 -1.26
C ARG A 85 10.86 5.11 -2.21
N ASN A 86 12.08 4.56 -2.19
CA ASN A 86 13.15 4.96 -3.10
C ASN A 86 13.12 4.18 -4.43
N GLU A 87 13.07 2.85 -4.38
CA GLU A 87 13.19 1.97 -5.55
C GLU A 87 11.91 1.86 -6.37
N ARG A 88 10.74 2.02 -5.74
CA ARG A 88 9.42 1.91 -6.37
C ARG A 88 8.72 3.26 -6.51
N ARG A 89 9.49 4.36 -6.49
CA ARG A 89 8.96 5.73 -6.54
C ARG A 89 7.96 5.91 -7.68
N GLU A 90 8.32 5.54 -8.90
CA GLU A 90 7.46 5.69 -10.08
C GLU A 90 6.13 4.93 -9.95
N LEU A 91 6.16 3.71 -9.40
CA LEU A 91 4.96 2.92 -9.13
C LEU A 91 4.06 3.62 -8.10
N LEU A 92 4.63 4.07 -6.99
CA LEU A 92 3.88 4.71 -5.91
C LEU A 92 3.30 6.07 -6.35
N GLU A 93 4.08 6.89 -7.04
CA GLU A 93 3.63 8.18 -7.60
C GLU A 93 2.52 7.98 -8.64
N SER A 94 2.62 6.94 -9.47
CA SER A 94 1.57 6.61 -10.44
C SER A 94 0.27 6.21 -9.76
N ILE A 95 0.35 5.48 -8.65
CA ILE A 95 -0.81 5.04 -7.86
C ILE A 95 -1.46 6.22 -7.11
N GLU A 96 -0.66 7.10 -6.51
CA GLU A 96 -1.14 8.35 -5.91
C GLU A 96 -1.83 9.25 -6.95
N THR A 97 -1.21 9.42 -8.11
CA THR A 97 -1.80 10.21 -9.22
C THR A 97 -3.12 9.61 -9.69
N TYR A 98 -3.18 8.28 -9.85
CA TYR A 98 -4.43 7.59 -10.18
C TYR A 98 -5.51 7.88 -9.12
N TYR A 99 -5.19 7.79 -7.84
CA TYR A 99 -6.15 8.06 -6.77
C TYR A 99 -6.66 9.50 -6.80
N ARG A 100 -5.75 10.48 -6.91
CA ARG A 100 -6.11 11.90 -6.96
C ARG A 100 -7.01 12.25 -8.15
N ILE A 101 -6.74 11.70 -9.34
CA ILE A 101 -7.58 11.94 -10.53
C ILE A 101 -8.93 11.23 -10.41
N VAL A 102 -8.92 9.92 -10.08
CA VAL A 102 -10.13 9.08 -10.18
C VAL A 102 -11.06 9.23 -8.98
N PHE A 103 -10.52 9.47 -7.78
CA PHE A 103 -11.30 9.54 -6.54
C PHE A 103 -11.45 10.96 -6.00
N LEU A 104 -10.45 11.83 -6.16
CA LEU A 104 -10.52 13.23 -5.71
C LEU A 104 -10.94 14.20 -6.82
N GLY A 105 -10.95 13.75 -8.08
CA GLY A 105 -11.34 14.58 -9.22
C GLY A 105 -10.33 15.67 -9.59
N GLU A 106 -9.07 15.54 -9.16
CA GLU A 106 -8.04 16.52 -9.52
C GLU A 106 -7.87 16.62 -11.04
N GLY A 107 -7.87 17.86 -11.54
CA GLY A 107 -7.67 18.15 -12.97
C GLY A 107 -8.89 17.89 -13.85
N LEU A 108 -10.04 17.50 -13.28
CA LEU A 108 -11.32 17.54 -13.95
C LEU A 108 -11.91 18.94 -13.76
N GLU A 109 -11.59 19.87 -14.67
CA GLU A 109 -12.36 21.11 -14.79
C GLU A 109 -13.78 20.75 -15.23
N GLU A 110 -14.79 21.17 -14.46
CA GLU A 110 -16.18 21.13 -14.89
C GLU A 110 -16.34 22.13 -16.04
N GLU A 111 -16.55 21.65 -17.27
CA GLU A 111 -17.11 22.47 -18.37
C GLU A 111 -18.57 22.85 -18.10
#